data_AF-A0A0P0MC28-F1
#
_entry.id   AF-A0A0P0MC28-F1
#
_cell.length_a   1.000
_cell.length_b   1.000
_cell.length_c   1.000
_cell.angle_alpha   90.00
_cell.angle_beta   90.00
_cell.angle_gamma   90.00
#
_symmetry.space_group_name_H-M   'P 1'
#
loop_
_entity.id
_entity.type
_entity.pdbx_description
1 polymer ?
#
loop_
_entity_poly.entity_id
_entity_poly.type
_entity_poly.pdbx_seq_one_letter_code
_entity_poly.pdbx_strand_id
1 'polypeptide(L)'
;MRTNIEIDDDLMAAAMAAGGFKTKKEAVEEGLRLVRRRQIYNGLLALRGKLQWDDSDVAWAQARTPEASAMAVQEPQGAYKVKPKPADKTERSAKAKKQAAAKRSKAP
;
A
#
# COMPACT_ATOMS: atom_id res chain seq x y z
N MET A 1 1.68 -2.84 33.76
CA MET A 1 2.05 -3.52 35.02
C MET A 1 3.56 -3.65 35.06
N ARG A 2 4.21 -3.50 36.23
CA ARG A 2 5.65 -3.72 36.36
C ARG A 2 5.88 -5.17 36.78
N THR A 3 6.70 -5.88 36.03
CA THR A 3 7.00 -7.29 36.26
C THR A 3 8.50 -7.49 36.13
N ASN A 4 9.07 -8.35 36.97
CA ASN A 4 10.45 -8.81 36.83
C ASN A 4 10.44 -10.15 36.10
N ILE A 5 11.14 -10.22 34.98
CA ILE A 5 11.28 -11.41 34.13
C ILE A 5 12.73 -11.50 33.66
N GLU A 6 13.26 -12.72 33.57
CA GLU A 6 14.57 -12.97 32.98
C GLU A 6 14.43 -13.03 31.45
N ILE A 7 15.28 -12.29 30.73
CA ILE A 7 15.31 -12.21 29.27
C ILE A 7 16.77 -12.29 28.85
N ASP A 8 17.04 -13.01 27.77
CA ASP A 8 18.34 -13.04 27.11
C ASP A 8 18.78 -11.62 26.68
N ASP A 9 20.00 -11.23 27.06
CA ASP A 9 20.55 -9.90 26.77
C ASP A 9 20.83 -9.69 25.28
N ASP A 10 21.25 -10.73 24.55
CA ASP A 10 21.51 -10.65 23.12
C ASP A 10 20.20 -10.42 22.37
N LEU A 11 19.12 -11.09 22.80
CA LEU A 11 17.78 -10.89 22.27
C LEU A 11 17.27 -9.46 22.51
N MET A 12 17.48 -8.92 23.72
CA MET A 12 17.10 -7.54 24.03
C MET A 12 17.90 -6.54 23.19
N ALA A 13 19.20 -6.75 23.05
CA ALA A 13 20.06 -5.90 22.23
C ALA A 13 19.63 -5.92 20.75
N ALA A 14 19.33 -7.09 20.20
CA ALA A 14 18.83 -7.23 18.84
C ALA A 14 17.48 -6.52 18.66
N ALA A 15 16.55 -6.65 19.62
CA ALA A 15 15.25 -5.98 19.57
C ALA A 15 15.39 -4.45 19.65
N MET A 16 16.27 -3.94 20.51
CA MET A 16 16.54 -2.51 20.62
C MET A 16 17.19 -1.95 19.35
N ALA A 17 18.14 -2.69 18.75
CA ALA A 17 18.80 -2.30 17.50
C ALA A 17 17.83 -2.31 16.31
N ALA A 18 16.99 -3.34 16.19
CA ALA A 18 16.03 -3.46 15.09
C ALA A 18 14.91 -2.41 15.15
N GLY A 19 14.44 -2.06 16.36
CA GLY A 19 13.37 -1.08 16.56
C GLY A 19 13.83 0.35 16.83
N GLY A 20 15.14 0.59 17.00
CA GLY A 20 15.68 1.91 17.34
C GLY A 20 15.20 2.44 18.70
N PHE A 21 14.97 1.55 19.66
CA PHE A 21 14.39 1.92 20.97
C PHE A 21 15.45 2.45 21.93
N LYS A 22 15.06 3.43 22.74
CA LYS A 22 15.97 4.04 23.74
C LYS A 22 15.98 3.27 25.05
N THR A 23 14.88 2.58 25.37
CA THR A 23 14.73 1.86 26.64
C THR A 23 14.30 0.41 26.43
N LYS A 24 14.72 -0.48 27.35
CA LYS A 24 14.28 -1.89 27.37
C LYS A 24 12.75 -2.01 27.47
N LYS A 25 12.09 -1.10 28.20
CA LYS A 25 10.64 -1.08 28.35
C LYS A 25 9.92 -0.82 27.02
N GLU A 26 10.37 0.17 26.25
CA GLU A 26 9.80 0.48 24.94
C GLU A 26 9.91 -0.71 23.99
N ALA A 27 11.08 -1.36 23.95
CA ALA A 27 11.30 -2.54 23.13
C ALA A 27 10.33 -3.69 23.46
N VAL A 28 10.09 -3.93 24.76
CA VAL A 28 9.15 -4.97 25.22
C VAL A 28 7.70 -4.60 24.88
N GLU A 29 7.29 -3.35 25.11
CA GLU A 29 5.93 -2.91 24.80
C GLU A 29 5.63 -2.98 23.29
N GLU A 30 6.56 -2.51 22.45
CA GLU A 30 6.41 -2.59 20.99
C GLU A 30 6.47 -4.03 20.48
N GLY A 31 7.33 -4.87 21.07
CA GLY A 31 7.35 -6.30 20.78
C GLY A 31 5.99 -6.96 21.05
N LEU A 32 5.37 -6.68 22.19
CA LEU A 32 4.03 -7.20 22.52
C LEU A 32 2.94 -6.63 21.59
N ARG A 33 3.02 -5.34 21.23
CA ARG A 33 2.11 -4.74 20.23
C ARG A 33 2.23 -5.42 18.87
N LEU A 34 3.44 -5.77 18.45
CA LEU A 34 3.68 -6.48 17.20
C LEU A 34 3.07 -7.88 17.22
N VAL A 35 3.24 -8.63 18.32
CA VAL A 35 2.64 -9.97 18.47
C VAL A 35 1.11 -9.91 18.35
N ARG A 36 0.48 -8.91 18.97
CA ARG A 36 -0.97 -8.69 18.82
C ARG A 36 -1.38 -8.46 17.37
N ARG A 37 -0.61 -7.65 16.63
CA ARG A 37 -0.90 -7.32 15.22
C ARG A 37 -0.66 -8.51 14.28
N ARG A 38 0.23 -9.44 14.64
CA ARG A 38 0.61 -10.58 13.78
C ARG A 38 -0.58 -11.44 13.36
N GLN A 39 -1.57 -11.62 14.23
CA GLN A 39 -2.76 -12.40 13.87
C GLN A 39 -3.61 -11.74 12.78
N ILE A 40 -3.70 -10.41 12.79
CA ILE A 40 -4.39 -9.64 11.74
C ILE A 40 -3.65 -9.84 10.42
N TYR A 41 -2.32 -9.73 10.42
CA TYR A 41 -1.51 -9.94 9.22
C TYR A 41 -1.63 -11.36 8.67
N ASN A 42 -1.68 -12.38 9.54
CA ASN A 42 -1.94 -13.76 9.12
C ASN A 42 -3.31 -13.92 8.47
N GLY A 43 -4.35 -13.28 9.03
CA GLY A 43 -5.69 -13.27 8.44
C GLY A 43 -5.73 -12.62 7.06
N LEU A 44 -5.06 -11.47 6.91
CA LEU A 44 -4.92 -10.80 5.61
C LEU A 44 -4.16 -11.67 4.61
N LEU A 45 -3.08 -12.32 5.03
CA LEU A 45 -2.32 -13.23 4.17
C LEU A 45 -3.16 -14.45 3.76
N ALA A 46 -4.03 -14.95 4.63
CA ALA A 46 -4.94 -16.05 4.31
C ALA A 46 -6.04 -15.68 3.30
N LEU A 47 -6.31 -14.38 3.13
CA LEU A 47 -7.21 -13.84 2.10
C LEU A 47 -6.51 -13.61 0.76
N ARG A 48 -5.18 -13.68 0.71
CA ARG A 48 -4.41 -13.53 -0.53
C ARG A 48 -4.87 -14.56 -1.56
N GLY A 49 -5.27 -14.08 -2.73
CA GLY A 49 -5.75 -14.90 -3.85
C GLY A 49 -7.19 -15.42 -3.71
N LYS A 50 -7.87 -15.16 -2.59
CA LYS A 50 -9.29 -15.45 -2.42
C LYS A 50 -10.18 -14.24 -2.74
N LEU A 51 -9.65 -13.05 -2.52
CA LEU A 51 -10.36 -11.82 -2.78
C LEU A 51 -10.32 -11.49 -4.28
N GLN A 52 -11.50 -11.41 -4.89
CA GLN A 52 -11.65 -10.91 -6.25
C GLN A 52 -11.77 -9.38 -6.16
N TRP A 53 -10.82 -8.68 -6.75
CA TRP A 53 -10.89 -7.23 -6.91
C TRP A 53 -11.67 -6.96 -8.20
N ASP A 54 -12.76 -6.21 -8.08
CA ASP A 54 -13.50 -5.72 -9.25
C ASP A 54 -12.90 -4.37 -9.66
N ASP A 55 -12.20 -4.37 -10.80
CA ASP A 55 -11.65 -3.15 -11.41
C ASP A 55 -12.69 -2.40 -12.25
N SER A 56 -13.95 -2.86 -12.26
CA SER A 56 -15.01 -2.20 -13.01
C SER A 56 -15.51 -0.93 -12.29
N ASP A 57 -15.56 0.19 -13.01
CA ASP A 57 -16.08 1.46 -12.53
C ASP A 57 -17.61 1.46 -12.32
N VAL A 58 -18.27 0.31 -12.44
CA VAL A 58 -19.73 0.18 -12.51
C VAL A 58 -20.38 0.60 -11.18
N ALA A 59 -19.80 0.21 -10.04
CA ALA A 59 -20.26 0.64 -8.72
C ALA A 59 -20.10 2.16 -8.51
N TRP A 60 -18.99 2.74 -8.97
CA TRP A 60 -18.74 4.18 -8.91
C TRP A 60 -19.58 4.98 -9.90
N ALA A 61 -20.00 4.38 -11.01
CA ALA A 61 -20.91 4.98 -11.98
C ALA A 61 -22.34 5.04 -11.43
N GLN A 62 -22.80 3.98 -10.76
CA GLN A 62 -24.10 3.95 -10.09
C GLN A 62 -24.19 5.00 -8.98
N ALA A 63 -23.17 5.11 -8.11
CA ALA A 63 -23.13 6.13 -7.06
C ALA A 63 -23.03 7.59 -7.58
N ARG A 64 -22.56 7.78 -8.82
CA ARG A 64 -22.58 9.09 -9.52
C ARG A 64 -23.89 9.36 -10.24
N THR A 65 -24.74 8.34 -10.38
CA THR A 65 -26.07 8.53 -10.94
C THR A 65 -26.83 9.34 -9.89
N PRO A 66 -27.27 10.57 -10.20
CA PRO A 66 -28.01 11.37 -9.24
C PRO A 66 -29.37 10.70 -9.04
N GLU A 67 -29.46 9.84 -8.04
CA GLU A 67 -30.71 9.33 -7.50
C GLU A 67 -31.42 10.44 -6.70
N ALA A 68 -31.76 11.52 -7.41
CA ALA A 68 -32.77 12.53 -7.08
C ALA A 68 -32.69 13.71 -8.05
N SER A 69 -32.87 13.47 -9.36
CA SER A 69 -33.30 14.54 -10.27
C SER A 69 -34.70 15.09 -9.95
N ALA A 70 -35.37 14.57 -8.91
CA ALA A 70 -36.62 15.10 -8.38
C ALA A 70 -36.45 16.21 -7.32
N MET A 71 -35.26 16.41 -6.71
CA MET A 71 -35.08 17.43 -5.64
C MET A 71 -33.75 18.22 -5.69
N ALA A 72 -33.05 18.25 -6.81
CA ALA A 72 -31.84 19.07 -6.93
C ALA A 72 -32.21 20.57 -7.12
N VAL A 73 -31.92 21.40 -6.11
CA VAL A 73 -31.94 22.86 -6.24
C VAL A 73 -30.81 23.27 -7.19
N GLN A 74 -31.17 23.93 -8.28
CA GLN A 74 -30.24 24.36 -9.32
C GLN A 74 -29.44 25.57 -8.81
N GLU A 75 -28.24 25.35 -8.29
CA GLU A 75 -27.31 26.45 -8.02
C GLU A 75 -26.75 27.02 -9.34
N PRO A 76 -26.57 28.36 -9.45
CA PRO A 76 -26.01 28.98 -10.63
C PRO A 76 -24.57 28.52 -10.86
N GLN A 77 -24.33 27.89 -12.00
CA GLN A 77 -23.00 27.41 -12.40
C GLN A 77 -22.01 28.58 -12.51
N GLY A 78 -20.94 28.55 -11.71
CA GLY A 78 -19.88 29.55 -11.74
C GLY A 78 -19.10 29.49 -13.07
N ALA A 79 -18.97 30.63 -13.75
CA ALA A 79 -18.30 30.73 -15.04
C ALA A 79 -16.76 30.70 -14.88
N TYR A 80 -16.16 29.51 -14.73
CA TYR A 80 -14.71 29.35 -14.86
C TYR A 80 -14.35 28.43 -16.03
N LYS A 81 -13.43 28.89 -16.87
CA LYS A 81 -12.93 28.15 -18.04
C LYS A 81 -11.90 27.11 -17.60
N VAL A 82 -12.27 25.84 -17.59
CA VAL A 82 -11.31 24.73 -17.44
C VAL A 82 -10.58 24.53 -18.76
N LYS A 83 -9.25 24.72 -18.79
CA LYS A 83 -8.43 24.41 -19.97
C LYS A 83 -8.21 22.89 -20.07
N PRO A 84 -8.44 22.26 -21.24
CA PRO A 84 -8.17 20.84 -21.40
C PRO A 84 -6.66 20.56 -21.37
N LYS A 85 -6.26 19.50 -20.65
CA LYS A 85 -4.90 18.97 -20.65
C LYS A 85 -4.64 18.24 -21.98
N PRO A 86 -3.53 18.51 -22.70
CA PRO A 86 -3.24 17.84 -23.96
C PRO A 86 -2.95 16.35 -23.75
N ALA A 87 -3.44 15.53 -24.67
CA ALA A 87 -3.23 14.09 -24.71
C ALA A 87 -1.75 13.78 -25.01
N ASP A 88 -1.08 13.05 -24.11
CA ASP A 88 0.26 12.54 -24.33
C ASP A 88 0.20 11.42 -25.39
N LYS A 89 0.66 11.72 -26.60
CA LYS A 89 0.87 10.73 -27.66
C LYS A 89 2.26 10.13 -27.48
N THR A 90 2.36 8.95 -26.86
CA THR A 90 3.54 8.10 -27.00
C THR A 90 3.15 6.84 -27.75
N GLU A 91 3.26 6.92 -29.06
CA GLU A 91 3.14 5.79 -29.99
C GLU A 91 4.21 4.76 -29.67
N ARG A 92 3.82 3.57 -29.19
CA ARG A 92 4.71 2.40 -29.13
C ARG A 92 4.94 1.91 -30.56
N SER A 93 6.03 2.33 -31.18
CA SER A 93 6.48 1.79 -32.46
C SER A 93 6.91 0.33 -32.31
N ALA A 94 6.26 -0.52 -33.07
CA ALA A 94 6.62 -1.92 -33.19
C ALA A 94 7.82 -2.08 -34.16
N LYS A 95 8.86 -2.76 -33.65
CA LYS A 95 9.67 -3.78 -34.37
C LYS A 95 10.81 -3.31 -35.30
N ALA A 96 12.06 -3.47 -34.83
CA ALA A 96 13.16 -4.10 -35.60
C ALA A 96 14.36 -4.53 -34.71
N LYS A 97 14.76 -5.80 -34.88
CA LYS A 97 15.95 -6.54 -34.37
C LYS A 97 17.27 -5.77 -34.66
N LYS A 98 18.45 -5.97 -34.02
CA LYS A 98 19.19 -7.22 -33.69
C LYS A 98 20.51 -6.87 -32.95
N GLN A 99 20.91 -7.72 -31.99
CA GLN A 99 22.29 -8.15 -31.60
C GLN A 99 23.35 -7.16 -31.07
N ALA A 100 23.80 -7.36 -29.82
CA ALA A 100 25.23 -7.56 -29.50
C ALA A 100 25.47 -8.16 -28.09
N ALA A 101 26.19 -9.29 -28.09
CA ALA A 101 27.15 -9.77 -27.08
C ALA A 101 26.70 -10.12 -25.64
N ALA A 102 26.66 -11.44 -25.41
CA ALA A 102 26.76 -12.07 -24.11
C ALA A 102 28.12 -11.83 -23.43
N LYS A 103 28.11 -11.40 -22.15
CA LYS A 103 29.08 -11.81 -21.11
C LYS A 103 28.40 -11.81 -19.75
N ARG A 104 27.93 -12.97 -19.31
CA ARG A 104 27.60 -13.23 -17.89
C ARG A 104 28.93 -13.39 -17.15
N SER A 105 29.32 -12.38 -16.37
CA SER A 105 30.33 -12.55 -15.33
C SER A 105 29.69 -13.26 -14.14
N LYS A 106 30.36 -14.31 -13.71
CA LYS A 106 30.09 -15.12 -12.53
C LYS A 106 30.79 -14.46 -11.32
N ALA A 107 30.30 -14.80 -10.13
CA ALA A 107 30.98 -14.76 -8.81
C ALA A 107 30.83 -13.47 -7.97
N PRO A 108 31.07 -13.54 -6.65
CA PRO A 108 31.32 -14.72 -5.80
C PRO A 108 30.09 -15.25 -5.04
#